data_AF-A0A9D9Z0E5-F1
#
_entry.id   AF-A0A9D9Z0E5-F1
#
_cell.length_a   1.000
_cell.length_b   1.000
_cell.length_c   1.000
_cell.angle_alpha   90.00
_cell.angle_beta   90.00
_cell.angle_gamma   90.00
#
_symmetry.space_group_name_H-M   'P 1'
#
loop_
_entity.id
_entity.type
_entity.pdbx_description
1 polymer ?
#
loop_
_entity_poly.entity_id
_entity_poly.type
_entity_poly.pdbx_seq_one_letter_code
_entity_poly.pdbx_strand_id
1 'polypeptide(L)'
;MRFNYLSNVVFFGLLLIIAGALMIINYVFKLDIPIFKIILGLFFIYLGVRIAFGSNNWKFHYSDQKTAVFSDVNVDGSELLDEYAAVFSNATIDLTTLKEDMAGKKIEISAVFGSIVVKVNPDQPIVVKGNAVFGSVTTPDKHSTAFGEYTYNSTTSSEKKPIYIEASAVFGSVTFKSEGDF
;
A
#
# COMPACT_ATOMS: atom_id res chain seq x y z
N MET A 1 19.27 -20.86 2.53
CA MET A 1 18.78 -21.30 1.20
C MET A 1 18.07 -22.66 1.21
N ARG A 2 18.56 -23.69 1.92
CA ARG A 2 17.91 -25.03 1.95
C ARG A 2 16.50 -25.08 2.59
N PHE A 3 16.23 -24.25 3.60
CA PHE A 3 14.92 -24.21 4.28
C PHE A 3 13.77 -23.74 3.38
N ASN A 4 14.01 -22.74 2.51
CA ASN A 4 13.01 -22.26 1.55
C ASN A 4 12.70 -23.29 0.45
N TYR A 5 13.70 -24.07 0.04
CA TYR A 5 13.49 -25.13 -0.95
C TYR A 5 12.66 -26.28 -0.37
N LEU A 6 12.95 -26.69 0.87
CA LEU A 6 12.14 -27.69 1.60
C LEU A 6 10.70 -27.21 1.81
N SER A 7 10.50 -25.95 2.20
CA SER A 7 9.15 -25.36 2.35
C SER A 7 8.36 -25.36 1.03
N ASN A 8 8.99 -24.98 -0.09
CA ASN A 8 8.34 -25.03 -1.40
C ASN A 8 7.91 -26.45 -1.79
N VAL A 9 8.82 -27.43 -1.66
CA VAL A 9 8.54 -28.83 -2.05
C VAL A 9 7.45 -29.44 -1.17
N VAL A 10 7.51 -29.21 0.15
CA VAL A 10 6.49 -29.69 1.09
C VAL A 10 5.14 -29.04 0.81
N PHE A 11 5.10 -27.73 0.52
CA PHE A 11 3.86 -27.04 0.19
C PHE A 11 3.20 -27.61 -1.07
N PHE A 12 3.94 -27.72 -2.18
CA PHE A 12 3.38 -28.26 -3.42
C PHE A 12 3.01 -29.75 -3.28
N GLY A 13 3.77 -30.54 -2.52
CA GLY A 13 3.43 -31.92 -2.22
C GLY A 13 2.12 -32.03 -1.44
N LEU A 14 1.98 -31.25 -0.36
CA LEU A 14 0.75 -31.22 0.44
C LEU A 14 -0.45 -30.72 -0.37
N LEU A 15 -0.25 -29.68 -1.21
CA LEU A 15 -1.29 -29.13 -2.07
C LEU A 15 -1.80 -30.16 -3.08
N LEU A 16 -0.90 -30.97 -3.68
CA LEU A 16 -1.28 -32.07 -4.56
C LEU A 16 -2.02 -33.19 -3.81
N ILE A 17 -1.59 -33.54 -2.60
CA ILE A 17 -2.28 -34.54 -1.76
C ILE A 17 -3.71 -34.07 -1.44
N ILE A 18 -3.87 -32.81 -1.02
CA ILE A 18 -5.19 -32.22 -0.74
C ILE A 18 -6.04 -32.19 -2.00
N ALA A 19 -5.49 -31.76 -3.14
CA ALA A 19 -6.20 -31.74 -4.41
C ALA A 19 -6.69 -33.14 -4.82
N GLY A 20 -5.84 -34.16 -4.71
CA GLY A 20 -6.19 -35.54 -5.01
C GLY A 20 -7.25 -36.11 -4.06
N ALA A 21 -7.12 -35.87 -2.76
CA ALA A 21 -8.13 -36.28 -1.78
C ALA A 21 -9.49 -35.62 -2.05
N LEU A 22 -9.50 -34.32 -2.37
CA LEU A 22 -10.72 -33.59 -2.74
C LEU A 22 -11.35 -34.17 -4.01
N MET A 23 -10.57 -34.54 -5.03
CA MET A 23 -11.10 -35.20 -6.23
C MET A 23 -11.78 -36.53 -5.92
N ILE A 24 -11.16 -37.37 -5.08
CA ILE A 24 -11.74 -38.67 -4.70
C ILE A 24 -13.04 -38.48 -3.94
N ILE A 25 -13.06 -37.58 -2.95
CA ILE A 25 -14.26 -37.27 -2.16
C ILE A 25 -15.37 -36.74 -3.07
N ASN A 26 -15.05 -35.80 -3.95
CA ASN A 26 -15.98 -35.22 -4.92
C ASN A 26 -16.60 -36.30 -5.81
N TYR A 27 -15.79 -37.26 -6.28
CA TYR A 27 -16.23 -38.34 -7.14
C TYR A 27 -17.09 -39.39 -6.40
N VAL A 28 -16.66 -39.84 -5.22
CA VAL A 28 -17.34 -40.89 -4.45
C VAL A 28 -18.67 -40.40 -3.87
N PHE A 29 -18.66 -39.20 -3.29
CA PHE A 29 -19.84 -38.63 -2.62
C PHE A 29 -20.71 -37.78 -3.56
N LYS A 30 -20.30 -37.63 -4.83
CA LYS A 30 -20.97 -36.76 -5.83
C LYS A 30 -21.25 -35.35 -5.30
N LEU A 31 -20.30 -34.83 -4.52
CA LEU A 31 -20.33 -33.46 -4.05
C LEU A 31 -19.91 -32.59 -5.24
N ASP A 32 -20.58 -31.49 -5.53
CA ASP A 32 -20.18 -30.55 -6.60
C ASP A 32 -19.18 -29.52 -6.05
N ILE A 33 -18.05 -29.99 -5.52
CA ILE A 33 -17.03 -29.13 -4.92
C ILE A 33 -16.22 -28.44 -6.02
N PRO A 34 -16.07 -27.09 -5.98
CA PRO A 34 -15.26 -26.37 -6.95
C PRO A 34 -13.76 -26.50 -6.64
N ILE A 35 -13.19 -27.70 -6.84
CA ILE A 35 -11.81 -28.06 -6.48
C ILE A 35 -10.79 -27.04 -6.98
N PHE A 36 -10.93 -26.60 -8.24
CA PHE A 36 -10.02 -25.60 -8.82
C PHE A 36 -10.01 -24.28 -8.04
N LYS A 37 -11.17 -23.80 -7.57
CA LYS A 37 -11.27 -22.56 -6.77
C LYS A 37 -10.56 -22.71 -5.43
N ILE A 38 -10.68 -23.89 -4.80
CA ILE A 38 -10.02 -24.19 -3.52
C ILE A 38 -8.50 -24.21 -3.70
N ILE A 39 -8.00 -24.90 -4.72
CA ILE A 39 -6.57 -24.95 -5.03
C ILE A 39 -6.03 -23.54 -5.30
N LEU A 40 -6.73 -22.75 -6.10
CA LEU A 40 -6.35 -21.39 -6.42
C LEU A 40 -6.32 -20.51 -5.15
N GLY A 41 -7.30 -20.66 -4.27
CA GLY A 41 -7.34 -19.96 -2.98
C GLY A 41 -6.16 -20.34 -2.08
N LEU A 42 -5.87 -21.64 -1.92
CA LEU A 42 -4.72 -22.12 -1.15
C LEU A 42 -3.38 -21.63 -1.71
N PHE A 43 -3.27 -21.55 -3.05
CA PHE A 43 -2.11 -20.99 -3.72
C PHE A 43 -1.91 -19.51 -3.40
N PHE A 44 -2.97 -18.69 -3.44
CA PHE A 44 -2.89 -17.28 -3.08
C PHE A 44 -2.60 -17.06 -1.59
N ILE A 45 -3.16 -17.88 -0.71
CA ILE A 45 -2.84 -17.85 0.73
C ILE A 45 -1.36 -18.14 0.94
N TYR A 46 -0.82 -19.18 0.28
CA TYR A 46 0.62 -19.47 0.34
C TYR A 46 1.47 -18.32 -0.17
N LEU A 47 1.08 -17.72 -1.29
CA LEU A 47 1.79 -16.56 -1.84
C LEU A 47 1.76 -15.38 -0.84
N GLY A 48 0.62 -15.11 -0.23
CA GLY A 48 0.45 -14.08 0.80
C GLY A 48 1.31 -14.34 2.04
N VAL A 49 1.27 -15.55 2.61
CA VAL A 49 2.11 -15.95 3.76
C VAL A 49 3.59 -15.87 3.39
N ARG A 50 3.96 -16.32 2.19
CA ARG A 50 5.33 -16.25 1.71
C ARG A 50 5.81 -14.81 1.52
N ILE A 51 4.94 -13.91 1.10
CA ILE A 51 5.24 -12.48 1.00
C ILE A 51 5.39 -11.86 2.41
N ALA A 52 4.49 -12.19 3.35
CA ALA A 52 4.51 -11.66 4.71
C ALA A 52 5.71 -12.15 5.56
N PHE A 53 6.13 -13.40 5.40
CA PHE A 53 7.21 -14.01 6.19
C PHE A 53 8.50 -14.25 5.38
N GLY A 54 8.51 -13.93 4.10
CA GLY A 54 9.61 -14.17 3.18
C GLY A 54 10.74 -13.15 3.34
N SER A 55 11.71 -13.47 4.20
CA SER A 55 13.07 -12.90 4.28
C SER A 55 13.53 -12.12 3.04
N ASN A 56 13.54 -10.78 3.14
CA ASN A 56 14.45 -9.72 2.62
C ASN A 56 15.27 -9.88 1.31
N ASN A 57 15.07 -10.91 0.49
CA ASN A 57 15.89 -11.20 -0.68
C ASN A 57 15.23 -10.79 -1.99
N TRP A 58 14.05 -10.17 -1.95
CA TRP A 58 13.55 -9.43 -3.10
C TRP A 58 14.28 -8.09 -3.16
N LYS A 59 15.52 -8.13 -3.63
CA LYS A 59 16.17 -6.95 -4.19
C LYS A 59 15.46 -6.59 -5.49
N PHE A 60 14.26 -6.02 -5.37
CA PHE A 60 13.93 -4.93 -6.26
C PHE A 60 15.13 -3.97 -6.17
N HIS A 61 15.60 -3.46 -7.30
CA HIS A 61 16.64 -2.44 -7.33
C HIS A 61 16.11 -1.16 -6.65
N TYR A 62 16.04 -1.18 -5.32
CA TYR A 62 15.70 -0.06 -4.46
C TYR A 62 17.02 0.63 -4.11
N SER A 63 17.42 1.54 -4.99
CA SER A 63 18.35 2.59 -4.63
C SER A 63 17.56 3.63 -3.83
N ASP A 64 17.93 3.80 -2.56
CA ASP A 64 17.52 4.86 -1.62
C ASP A 64 16.05 4.95 -1.22
N GLN A 65 15.79 4.86 0.08
CA GLN A 65 14.75 5.57 0.89
C GLN A 65 13.26 5.58 0.43
N LYS A 66 12.88 4.96 -0.70
CA LYS A 66 11.62 5.21 -1.43
C LYS A 66 10.42 4.30 -1.13
N THR A 67 10.58 3.22 -0.38
CA THR A 67 9.47 2.27 -0.19
C THR A 67 9.57 1.56 1.16
N ALA A 68 8.52 1.70 1.98
CA ALA A 68 8.37 0.96 3.22
C ALA A 68 7.64 -0.35 2.93
N VAL A 69 8.34 -1.49 3.03
CA VAL A 69 7.75 -2.82 2.87
C VAL A 69 7.96 -3.58 4.18
N PHE A 70 6.86 -3.99 4.84
CA PHE A 70 6.87 -4.73 6.12
C PHE A 70 7.48 -4.02 7.35
N SER A 71 7.70 -2.71 7.30
CA SER A 71 8.26 -1.92 8.42
C SER A 71 7.56 -0.57 8.56
N ASP A 72 7.40 -0.10 9.79
CA ASP A 72 6.98 1.27 10.05
C ASP A 72 8.14 2.24 9.74
N VAL A 73 7.97 3.12 8.76
CA VAL A 73 9.00 4.09 8.34
C VAL A 73 8.50 5.50 8.58
N ASN A 74 9.30 6.29 9.31
CA ASN A 74 9.16 7.73 9.37
C ASN A 74 10.14 8.33 8.36
N VAL A 75 9.60 9.02 7.35
CA VAL A 75 10.43 9.74 6.37
C VAL A 75 10.40 11.22 6.74
N ASP A 76 11.59 11.76 7.04
CA ASP A 76 11.78 13.20 7.24
C ASP A 76 11.84 13.88 5.87
N GLY A 77 11.07 14.96 5.69
CA GLY A 77 10.92 15.70 4.44
C GLY A 77 12.17 16.46 3.98
N SER A 78 13.32 16.27 4.62
CA SER A 78 14.59 16.92 4.26
C SER A 78 15.09 16.53 2.85
N GLU A 79 14.76 15.32 2.38
CA GLU A 79 15.00 14.86 1.01
C GLU A 79 13.67 14.43 0.37
N LEU A 80 13.02 15.35 -0.35
CA LEU A 80 11.75 15.09 -1.01
C LEU A 80 11.89 14.12 -2.18
N LEU A 81 11.30 12.95 -2.02
CA LEU A 81 11.13 11.95 -3.05
C LEU A 81 9.85 12.22 -3.87
N ASP A 82 9.87 11.81 -5.13
CA ASP A 82 8.72 11.96 -6.04
C ASP A 82 7.63 10.91 -5.77
N GLU A 83 8.00 9.79 -5.14
CA GLU A 83 7.12 8.64 -4.91
C GLU A 83 7.35 8.05 -3.50
N TYR A 84 6.24 7.77 -2.82
CA TYR A 84 6.19 7.08 -1.55
C TYR A 84 5.18 5.93 -1.63
N ALA A 85 5.62 4.73 -1.31
CA ALA A 85 4.76 3.56 -1.29
C ALA A 85 4.84 2.79 0.04
N ALA A 86 3.67 2.45 0.57
CA ALA A 86 3.49 1.56 1.71
C ALA A 86 2.72 0.30 1.27
N VAL A 87 3.41 -0.84 1.31
CA VAL A 87 2.87 -2.15 0.93
C VAL A 87 2.99 -3.06 2.14
N PHE A 88 1.86 -3.45 2.73
CA PHE A 88 1.79 -4.20 4.00
C PHE A 88 2.57 -3.52 5.15
N SER A 89 2.57 -2.18 5.19
CA SER A 89 3.33 -1.38 6.14
C SER A 89 2.57 -0.12 6.53
N ASN A 90 2.96 0.53 7.63
CA ASN A 90 2.55 1.90 7.88
C ASN A 90 3.71 2.87 7.63
N ALA A 91 3.41 4.05 7.15
CA ALA A 91 4.40 5.10 6.97
C ALA A 91 3.86 6.43 7.47
N THR A 92 4.74 7.23 8.09
CA THR A 92 4.45 8.65 8.32
C THR A 92 5.40 9.46 7.46
N ILE A 93 4.84 10.29 6.58
CA ILE A 93 5.57 11.20 5.71
C ILE A 93 5.39 12.60 6.26
N ASP A 94 6.49 13.23 6.68
CA ASP A 94 6.46 14.59 7.20
C ASP A 94 6.77 15.60 6.09
N LEU A 95 5.73 16.26 5.56
CA LEU A 95 5.84 17.33 4.56
C LEU A 95 5.68 18.72 5.20
N THR A 96 5.87 18.87 6.52
CA THR A 96 5.77 20.18 7.18
C THR A 96 7.03 21.03 7.03
N THR A 97 8.19 20.38 6.88
CA THR A 97 9.52 21.00 6.86
C THR A 97 10.04 21.34 5.45
N LEU A 98 9.18 21.25 4.44
CA LEU A 98 9.58 21.45 3.05
C LEU A 98 10.04 22.90 2.83
N LYS A 99 11.21 23.06 2.21
CA LYS A 99 11.75 24.38 1.82
C LYS A 99 10.91 24.95 0.66
N GLU A 100 10.74 26.27 0.61
CA GLU A 100 9.82 26.99 -0.29
C GLU A 100 10.05 26.80 -1.81
N ASP A 101 11.12 26.13 -2.25
CA ASP A 101 11.49 25.91 -3.66
C ASP A 101 10.81 24.67 -4.32
N MET A 102 9.61 24.32 -3.86
CA MET A 102 8.89 23.09 -4.23
C MET A 102 7.73 23.31 -5.21
N ALA A 103 7.68 24.52 -5.76
CA ALA A 103 6.66 25.01 -6.65
C ALA A 103 6.49 24.14 -7.91
N GLY A 104 5.37 23.40 -8.00
CA GLY A 104 5.02 22.59 -9.17
C GLY A 104 5.55 21.16 -9.17
N LYS A 105 6.14 20.69 -8.05
CA LYS A 105 6.55 19.29 -7.92
C LYS A 105 5.33 18.39 -7.69
N LYS A 106 5.34 17.22 -8.32
CA LYS A 106 4.34 16.17 -8.18
C LYS A 106 4.87 15.10 -7.22
N ILE A 107 4.06 14.73 -6.23
CA ILE A 107 4.36 13.66 -5.27
C ILE A 107 3.29 12.58 -5.41
N GLU A 108 3.72 11.34 -5.57
CA GLU A 108 2.84 10.17 -5.63
C GLU A 108 2.91 9.39 -4.32
N ILE A 109 1.76 9.10 -3.72
CA ILE A 109 1.64 8.43 -2.43
C ILE A 109 0.69 7.24 -2.60
N SER A 110 1.19 6.02 -2.38
CA SER A 110 0.43 4.80 -2.62
C SER A 110 0.39 3.88 -1.40
N ALA A 111 -0.81 3.59 -0.91
CA ALA A 111 -1.06 2.61 0.15
C ALA A 111 -1.85 1.41 -0.39
N VAL A 112 -1.24 0.22 -0.44
CA VAL A 112 -1.89 -0.97 -1.02
C VAL A 112 -2.55 -1.84 0.04
N PHE A 113 -1.84 -2.20 1.10
CA PHE A 113 -2.34 -3.05 2.22
C PHE A 113 -1.84 -2.52 3.57
N GLY A 114 -1.85 -1.21 3.74
CA GLY A 114 -1.18 -0.52 4.84
C GLY A 114 -1.76 0.87 5.05
N SER A 115 -1.13 1.69 5.89
CA SER A 115 -1.57 3.06 6.11
C SER A 115 -0.45 4.08 5.91
N ILE A 116 -0.75 5.21 5.30
CA ILE A 116 0.17 6.34 5.21
C ILE A 116 -0.46 7.53 5.90
N VAL A 117 0.23 8.10 6.88
CA VAL A 117 -0.12 9.40 7.44
C VAL A 117 0.79 10.44 6.80
N VAL A 118 0.20 11.43 6.14
CA VAL A 118 0.93 12.54 5.53
C VAL A 118 0.69 13.78 6.38
N LYS A 119 1.76 14.32 6.96
CA LYS A 119 1.69 15.59 7.68
C LYS A 119 1.93 16.74 6.71
N VAL A 120 1.06 17.74 6.73
CA VAL A 120 1.16 18.90 5.83
C VAL A 120 1.14 20.20 6.61
N ASN A 121 1.91 21.18 6.14
CA ASN A 121 1.86 22.55 6.64
C ASN A 121 0.61 23.25 6.06
N PRO A 122 -0.31 23.78 6.89
CA PRO A 122 -1.53 24.45 6.43
C PRO A 122 -1.27 25.74 5.64
N ASP A 123 -0.12 26.39 5.85
CA ASP A 123 0.26 27.63 5.15
C ASP A 123 0.85 27.37 3.75
N GLN A 124 1.17 26.12 3.42
CA GLN A 124 1.66 25.71 2.11
C GLN A 124 0.49 25.29 1.21
N PRO A 125 0.30 25.92 0.04
CA PRO A 125 -0.76 25.49 -0.87
C PRO A 125 -0.49 24.10 -1.45
N ILE A 126 -1.51 23.25 -1.44
CA ILE A 126 -1.48 21.86 -1.92
C ILE A 126 -2.75 21.52 -2.69
N VAL A 127 -2.59 20.67 -3.70
CA VAL A 127 -3.69 20.03 -4.42
C VAL A 127 -3.53 18.53 -4.22
N VAL A 128 -4.54 17.89 -3.64
CA VAL A 128 -4.53 16.44 -3.38
C VAL A 128 -5.57 15.78 -4.28
N LYS A 129 -5.13 14.95 -5.23
CA LYS A 129 -6.00 14.05 -5.97
C LYS A 129 -6.01 12.69 -5.28
N GLY A 130 -7.06 12.42 -4.51
CA GLY A 130 -7.27 11.16 -3.81
C GLY A 130 -8.04 10.15 -4.66
N ASN A 131 -7.54 8.92 -4.77
CA ASN A 131 -8.20 7.81 -5.46
C ASN A 131 -8.27 6.59 -4.52
N ALA A 132 -9.47 6.03 -4.33
CA ALA A 132 -9.68 4.83 -3.50
C ALA A 132 -10.46 3.76 -4.27
N VAL A 133 -10.04 2.49 -4.17
CA VAL A 133 -10.70 1.36 -4.86
C VAL A 133 -11.32 0.35 -3.88
N PHE A 134 -10.68 0.06 -2.75
CA PHE A 134 -11.19 -0.73 -1.61
C PHE A 134 -10.55 -0.29 -0.28
N GLY A 135 -10.20 0.99 -0.18
CA GLY A 135 -9.44 1.59 0.90
C GLY A 135 -10.02 2.93 1.30
N SER A 136 -9.19 3.85 1.81
CA SER A 136 -9.65 5.22 2.09
C SER A 136 -8.56 6.27 1.88
N VAL A 137 -8.91 7.38 1.21
CA VAL A 137 -8.09 8.60 1.22
C VAL A 137 -8.83 9.68 1.99
N THR A 138 -8.25 10.14 3.12
CA THR A 138 -8.78 11.24 3.91
C THR A 138 -7.96 12.50 3.65
N THR A 139 -8.56 13.50 3.01
CA THR A 139 -7.93 14.77 2.67
C THR A 139 -7.91 15.76 3.86
N PRO A 140 -7.11 16.86 3.79
CA PRO A 140 -6.95 17.80 4.91
C PRO A 140 -8.24 18.47 5.40
N ASP A 141 -9.24 18.62 4.54
CA ASP A 141 -10.59 19.11 4.88
C ASP A 141 -11.46 18.06 5.59
N LYS A 142 -10.88 16.91 5.96
CA LYS A 142 -11.52 15.78 6.63
C LYS A 142 -12.52 15.03 5.75
N HIS A 143 -12.53 15.29 4.45
CA HIS A 143 -13.28 14.48 3.49
C HIS A 143 -12.61 13.12 3.31
N SER A 144 -13.36 12.02 3.45
CA SER A 144 -12.85 10.66 3.31
C SER A 144 -13.49 9.97 2.12
N THR A 145 -12.68 9.63 1.12
CA THR A 145 -13.09 8.87 -0.06
C THR A 145 -12.78 7.40 0.15
N ALA A 146 -13.82 6.58 0.32
CA ALA A 146 -13.68 5.12 0.46
C ALA A 146 -13.73 4.36 -0.88
N PHE A 147 -14.30 5.00 -1.91
CA PHE A 147 -14.39 4.47 -3.27
C PHE A 147 -14.53 5.63 -4.26
N GLY A 148 -13.76 5.62 -5.34
CA GLY A 148 -13.77 6.65 -6.37
C GLY A 148 -12.66 7.69 -6.21
N GLU A 149 -12.85 8.85 -6.83
CA GLU A 149 -11.87 9.94 -6.84
C GLU A 149 -12.43 11.19 -6.14
N TYR A 150 -11.57 11.91 -5.42
CA TYR A 150 -11.87 13.21 -4.85
C TYR A 150 -10.64 14.13 -4.96
N THR A 151 -10.85 15.39 -5.29
CA THR A 151 -9.76 16.37 -5.37
C THR A 151 -9.97 17.46 -4.31
N TYR A 152 -9.05 17.53 -3.36
CA TYR A 152 -8.93 18.64 -2.42
C TYR A 152 -8.00 19.71 -2.99
N ASN A 153 -8.35 20.98 -2.79
CA ASN A 153 -7.54 22.11 -3.21
C ASN A 153 -7.51 23.18 -2.11
N SER A 154 -6.32 23.50 -1.60
CA SER A 154 -6.16 24.56 -0.59
C SER A 154 -5.87 25.95 -1.18
N THR A 155 -5.64 26.09 -2.50
CA THR A 155 -5.41 27.39 -3.13
C THR A 155 -6.73 28.15 -3.25
N THR A 156 -7.12 28.91 -2.23
CA THR A 156 -8.23 29.87 -2.36
C THR A 156 -7.79 31.24 -2.86
N SER A 157 -6.53 31.65 -2.67
CA SER A 157 -6.01 32.94 -3.18
C SER A 157 -4.49 33.15 -2.91
N SER A 158 -3.62 32.16 -3.13
CA SER A 158 -2.17 32.31 -2.87
C SER A 158 -1.36 32.58 -4.14
N GLU A 159 -0.46 33.56 -4.11
CA GLU A 159 0.58 33.75 -5.15
C GLU A 159 1.60 32.60 -5.19
N LYS A 160 1.68 31.79 -4.12
CA LYS A 160 2.53 30.60 -4.04
C LYS A 160 1.96 29.47 -4.91
N LYS A 161 2.82 28.85 -5.72
CA LYS A 161 2.49 27.67 -6.54
C LYS A 161 2.20 26.47 -5.64
N PRO A 162 1.13 25.68 -5.92
CA PRO A 162 0.80 24.54 -5.08
C PRO A 162 1.74 23.35 -5.31
N ILE A 163 1.83 22.49 -4.30
CA ILE A 163 2.38 21.14 -4.42
C ILE A 163 1.26 20.21 -4.88
N TYR A 164 1.53 19.40 -5.90
CA TYR A 164 0.57 18.43 -6.41
C TYR A 164 0.83 17.06 -5.80
N ILE A 165 -0.19 16.48 -5.18
CA ILE A 165 -0.10 15.18 -4.52
C ILE A 165 -1.15 14.24 -5.11
N GLU A 166 -0.71 13.12 -5.65
CA GLU A 166 -1.59 12.02 -6.04
C GLU A 166 -1.56 10.95 -4.95
N ALA A 167 -2.68 10.75 -4.28
CA ALA A 167 -2.82 9.81 -3.18
C ALA A 167 -3.72 8.64 -3.60
N SER A 168 -3.19 7.42 -3.58
CA SER A 168 -3.91 6.21 -3.98
C SER A 168 -4.00 5.20 -2.84
N ALA A 169 -5.20 4.69 -2.58
CA ALA A 169 -5.46 3.66 -1.58
C ALA A 169 -6.22 2.47 -2.20
N VAL A 170 -5.61 1.29 -2.22
CA VAL A 170 -6.24 0.07 -2.78
C VAL A 170 -6.97 -0.73 -1.72
N PHE A 171 -6.30 -1.30 -0.72
CA PHE A 171 -6.88 -1.97 0.45
C PHE A 171 -6.31 -1.39 1.77
N GLY A 172 -5.80 -0.16 1.69
CA GLY A 172 -5.15 0.56 2.79
C GLY A 172 -5.79 1.92 3.02
N SER A 173 -5.05 2.80 3.70
CA SER A 173 -5.46 4.18 3.90
C SER A 173 -4.34 5.18 3.65
N VAL A 174 -4.70 6.36 3.13
CA VAL A 174 -3.84 7.55 3.13
C VAL A 174 -4.59 8.64 3.88
N THR A 175 -4.00 9.18 4.95
CA THR A 175 -4.64 10.19 5.80
C THR A 175 -3.75 11.42 5.86
N PHE A 176 -4.27 12.54 5.41
CA PHE A 176 -3.61 13.83 5.58
C PHE A 176 -3.99 14.42 6.93
N LYS A 177 -2.99 14.94 7.66
CA LYS A 177 -3.16 15.62 8.94
C LYS A 177 -2.49 16.99 8.89
N SER A 178 -3.19 18.00 9.41
CA SER A 178 -2.67 19.36 9.54
C SER A 178 -1.98 19.53 10.90
N GLU A 179 -1.10 20.51 11.04
CA GLU A 179 -0.29 20.75 12.26
C GLU A 179 -1.12 20.85 13.56
N GLY A 180 -2.41 21.20 13.48
CA GLY A 180 -3.35 21.23 14.61
C GLY A 180 -4.06 19.91 14.96
N ASP A 181 -3.84 18.83 14.22
CA ASP A 181 -4.44 17.50 14.43
C ASP A 181 -3.45 16.48 15.05
N PHE A 182 -2.29 16.93 15.53
CA PHE A 182 -1.25 16.13 16.20
C PHE A 182 -1.25 16.28 17.72
#